data_AF-A0A7Y6IYK3-F1
#
_entry.id   AF-A0A7Y6IYK3-F1
#
_cell.length_a   1.000
_cell.length_b   1.000
_cell.length_c   1.000
_cell.angle_alpha   90.00
_cell.angle_beta   90.00
_cell.angle_gamma   90.00
#
_symmetry.space_group_name_H-M   'P 1'
#
loop_
_entity.id
_entity.type
_entity.pdbx_description
1 polymer ?
#
loop_
_entity_poly.entity_id
_entity_poly.type
_entity_poly.pdbx_seq_one_letter_code
_entity_poly.pdbx_strand_id
1 'polypeptide(L)'
;MSPAVVAPGARPDPSWTPAGSPAEAAALARAGATVLVTLPAPLDAALAAAAVYRWHGAGVFVTEHTEQVRQALEMTDSLAGRRPPALARRALA
;
A
#
# COMPACT_ATOMS: atom_id res chain seq x y z
N MET A 1 -7.44 -7.88 -3.73
CA MET A 1 -7.42 -6.69 -4.62
C MET A 1 -5.98 -6.24 -4.80
N SER A 2 -5.55 -6.03 -6.05
CA SER A 2 -4.24 -5.43 -6.36
C SER A 2 -4.25 -3.95 -5.97
N PRO A 3 -3.20 -3.44 -5.29
CA PRO A 3 -3.17 -2.05 -4.87
C PRO A 3 -2.96 -1.12 -6.08
N ALA A 4 -3.60 0.04 -6.06
CA ALA A 4 -3.40 1.11 -7.03
C ALA A 4 -2.40 2.14 -6.52
N VAL A 5 -1.51 2.61 -7.40
CA VAL A 5 -0.57 3.69 -7.12
C VAL A 5 -0.82 4.82 -8.11
N VAL A 6 -1.11 6.02 -7.59
CA VAL A 6 -1.48 7.18 -8.40
C VAL A 6 -0.56 8.36 -8.10
N ALA A 7 -0.28 9.17 -9.12
CA ALA A 7 0.48 10.40 -8.97
C ALA A 7 -0.33 11.46 -8.19
N PRO A 8 0.32 12.41 -7.49
CA PRO A 8 -0.38 13.52 -6.88
C PRO A 8 -1.14 14.34 -7.94
N GLY A 9 -2.30 14.87 -7.57
CA GLY A 9 -3.16 15.63 -8.49
C GLY A 9 -3.99 14.77 -9.45
N ALA A 10 -3.81 13.44 -9.46
CA ALA A 10 -4.78 12.55 -10.08
C ALA A 10 -6.15 12.74 -9.40
N ARG A 11 -7.23 12.74 -10.19
CA ARG A 11 -8.59 12.90 -9.66
C ARG A 11 -8.92 11.71 -8.75
N PRO A 12 -9.15 11.92 -7.44
CA PRO A 12 -9.53 10.82 -6.56
C PRO A 12 -10.95 10.36 -6.89
N ASP A 13 -11.16 9.05 -6.84
CA ASP A 13 -12.52 8.49 -6.84
C ASP A 13 -13.19 8.83 -5.50
N PRO A 14 -14.41 9.41 -5.51
CA PRO A 14 -15.11 9.79 -4.27
C PRO A 14 -15.45 8.60 -3.36
N SER A 15 -15.41 7.36 -3.86
CA SER A 15 -15.62 6.15 -3.05
C SER A 15 -14.39 5.76 -2.21
N TRP A 16 -13.23 6.38 -2.43
CA TRP A 16 -12.02 6.09 -1.66
C TRP A 16 -12.02 6.82 -0.33
N THR A 17 -11.72 6.09 0.75
CA THR A 17 -11.73 6.64 2.11
C THR A 17 -10.29 6.88 2.58
N PRO A 18 -9.90 8.13 2.89
CA PRO A 18 -8.55 8.42 3.37
C PRO A 18 -8.33 7.83 4.78
N ALA A 19 -7.12 7.35 5.05
CA ALA A 19 -6.67 6.96 6.39
C ALA A 19 -5.40 7.73 6.80
N GLY A 20 -5.37 8.20 8.04
CA GLY A 20 -4.23 8.92 8.63
C GLY A 20 -3.36 8.06 9.55
N SER A 21 -3.78 6.82 9.85
CA SER A 21 -2.97 5.86 10.62
C SER A 21 -3.14 4.41 10.14
N PRO A 22 -2.16 3.52 10.39
CA PRO A 22 -2.30 2.11 10.05
C PRO A 22 -3.46 1.40 10.78
N ALA A 23 -3.75 1.80 12.02
CA ALA A 23 -4.86 1.26 12.80
C ALA A 23 -6.22 1.63 12.18
N GLU A 24 -6.37 2.88 11.75
CA GLU A 24 -7.54 3.36 11.02
C GLU A 24 -7.69 2.65 9.68
N ALA A 25 -6.60 2.50 8.92
CA ALA A 25 -6.60 1.76 7.66
C ALA A 25 -7.10 0.31 7.85
N ALA A 26 -6.65 -0.37 8.91
CA ALA A 26 -7.12 -1.72 9.23
C ALA A 26 -8.61 -1.77 9.60
N ALA A 27 -9.10 -0.77 10.34
CA ALA A 27 -10.51 -0.69 10.69
C ALA A 27 -11.39 -0.47 9.45
N LEU A 28 -11.02 0.47 8.58
CA LEU A 28 -11.71 0.78 7.34
C LEU A 28 -11.69 -0.40 6.35
N ALA A 29 -10.53 -1.06 6.20
CA ALA A 29 -10.40 -2.23 5.34
C ALA A 29 -11.29 -3.39 5.81
N ARG A 30 -11.37 -3.63 7.13
CA ARG A 30 -12.30 -4.63 7.69
C ARG A 30 -13.77 -4.27 7.49
N ALA A 31 -14.09 -2.98 7.43
CA ALA A 31 -15.42 -2.49 7.09
C ALA A 31 -15.72 -2.54 5.57
N GLY A 32 -14.78 -2.99 4.75
CA GLY A 32 -14.94 -3.12 3.30
C GLY A 32 -14.68 -1.84 2.50
N ALA A 33 -14.14 -0.79 3.14
CA ALA A 33 -13.82 0.46 2.45
C ALA A 33 -12.57 0.33 1.56
N THR A 34 -12.55 1.07 0.44
CA THR A 34 -11.34 1.25 -0.37
C THR A 34 -10.47 2.31 0.30
N VAL A 35 -9.47 1.87 1.04
CA VAL A 35 -8.61 2.77 1.83
C VAL A 35 -7.55 3.43 0.97
N LEU A 36 -7.53 4.77 0.98
CA LEU A 36 -6.56 5.63 0.34
C LEU A 36 -5.56 6.18 1.36
N VAL A 37 -4.29 6.21 0.97
CA VAL A 37 -3.20 6.76 1.77
C VAL A 37 -2.37 7.72 0.91
N THR A 38 -2.19 8.95 1.39
CA THR A 38 -1.23 9.89 0.81
C THR A 38 0.12 9.66 1.48
N LEU A 39 1.12 9.28 0.68
CA LEU A 39 2.44 8.96 1.18
C LEU A 39 3.29 10.23 1.38
N PRO A 40 4.23 10.22 2.35
CA PRO A 40 5.16 11.31 2.53
C PRO A 40 6.08 11.46 1.31
N ALA A 41 6.62 12.68 1.09
CA ALA A 41 7.44 12.99 -0.09
C ALA A 41 8.81 12.29 -0.13
N PRO A 42 9.57 12.14 0.99
CA PRO A 42 10.84 11.41 0.95
C PRO A 42 10.63 9.94 0.57
N LEU A 43 11.47 9.43 -0.34
CA LEU A 43 11.32 8.08 -0.91
C LEU A 43 11.34 6.99 0.17
N ASP A 44 12.31 7.03 1.07
CA ASP A 44 12.45 6.09 2.18
C ASP A 44 11.20 6.06 3.09
N ALA A 45 10.71 7.24 3.46
CA ALA A 45 9.48 7.37 4.24
C ALA A 45 8.25 6.87 3.46
N ALA A 46 8.18 7.14 2.15
CA ALA A 46 7.09 6.68 1.29
C ALA A 46 7.04 5.16 1.21
N LEU A 47 8.19 4.50 1.02
CA LEU A 47 8.30 3.04 0.95
C LEU A 47 7.92 2.39 2.29
N ALA A 48 8.42 2.94 3.40
CA ALA A 48 8.11 2.44 4.74
C ALA A 48 6.60 2.56 5.04
N ALA A 49 6.01 3.73 4.77
CA ALA A 49 4.59 3.96 4.96
C ALA A 49 3.76 3.05 4.04
N ALA A 50 4.10 2.94 2.75
CA ALA A 50 3.39 2.09 1.80
C ALA A 50 3.32 0.63 2.27
N ALA A 51 4.46 0.06 2.71
CA ALA A 51 4.52 -1.30 3.21
C ALA A 51 3.64 -1.50 4.45
N VAL A 52 3.73 -0.61 5.44
CA VAL A 52 2.94 -0.69 6.68
C VAL A 52 1.45 -0.57 6.37
N TYR A 53 1.02 0.47 5.66
CA TYR A 53 -0.38 0.68 5.34
C TYR A 53 -0.96 -0.45 4.47
N ARG A 54 -0.17 -0.98 3.53
CA ARG A 54 -0.58 -2.13 2.73
C ARG A 54 -0.75 -3.40 3.57
N TRP A 55 0.14 -3.63 4.53
CA TRP A 55 -0.01 -4.72 5.50
C TRP A 55 -1.36 -4.63 6.22
N HIS A 56 -1.77 -3.42 6.57
CA HIS A 56 -3.06 -3.11 7.21
C HIS A 56 -4.26 -3.02 6.26
N GLY A 57 -4.11 -3.35 4.98
CA GLY A 57 -5.22 -3.47 4.04
C GLY A 57 -5.49 -2.24 3.18
N ALA A 58 -4.60 -1.23 3.19
CA ALA A 58 -4.72 -0.11 2.25
C ALA A 58 -4.66 -0.58 0.79
N GLY A 59 -5.48 0.07 -0.05
CA GLY A 59 -5.72 -0.32 -1.44
C GLY A 59 -5.29 0.71 -2.47
N VAL A 60 -5.18 1.99 -2.09
CA VAL A 60 -4.82 3.09 -2.98
C VAL A 60 -3.74 3.95 -2.33
N PHE A 61 -2.70 4.29 -3.08
CA PHE A 61 -1.54 5.04 -2.60
C PHE A 61 -1.27 6.23 -3.52
N VAL A 62 -1.20 7.44 -2.95
CA VAL A 62 -0.85 8.68 -3.67
C VAL A 62 0.60 9.04 -3.39
N THR A 63 1.43 9.13 -4.44
CA THR A 63 2.88 9.40 -4.30
C THR A 63 3.51 9.84 -5.61
N GLU A 64 4.60 10.61 -5.52
CA GLU A 64 5.47 10.93 -6.66
C GLU A 64 6.35 9.73 -7.07
N HIS A 65 6.62 8.79 -6.16
CA HIS A 65 7.51 7.63 -6.36
C HIS A 65 6.76 6.37 -6.82
N THR A 66 5.99 6.49 -7.90
CA THR A 66 4.99 5.48 -8.29
C THR A 66 5.57 4.08 -8.52
N GLU A 67 6.70 3.99 -9.23
CA GLU A 67 7.33 2.73 -9.59
C GLU A 67 7.95 2.03 -8.37
N GLN A 68 8.68 2.77 -7.54
CA GLN A 68 9.33 2.24 -6.34
C GLN A 68 8.29 1.77 -5.33
N VAL A 69 7.21 2.54 -5.14
CA VAL A 69 6.10 2.15 -4.26
C VAL A 69 5.38 0.93 -4.80
N ARG A 70 5.15 0.82 -6.13
CA ARG A 70 4.54 -0.39 -6.71
C ARG A 70 5.36 -1.64 -6.38
N GLN A 71 6.68 -1.57 -6.53
CA GLN A 71 7.57 -2.68 -6.18
C GLN A 71 7.49 -3.06 -4.69
N ALA A 72 7.49 -2.07 -3.79
CA ALA A 72 7.36 -2.32 -2.35
C ALA A 72 6.01 -2.97 -1.99
N LEU A 73 4.93 -2.57 -2.66
CA LEU A 73 3.60 -3.15 -2.45
C LEU A 73 3.53 -4.60 -2.93
N GLU A 74 4.13 -4.92 -4.08
CA GLU A 74 4.22 -6.30 -4.57
C GLU A 74 5.02 -7.20 -3.63
N MET A 75 6.13 -6.68 -3.08
CA MET A 75 6.92 -7.38 -2.07
C MET A 75 6.09 -7.58 -0.80
N THR A 76 5.38 -6.56 -0.33
CA THR A 76 4.53 -6.63 0.86
C THR A 76 3.41 -7.66 0.68
N ASP A 77 2.78 -7.70 -0.49
CA ASP A 77 1.75 -8.69 -0.82
C ASP A 77 2.31 -10.12 -0.90
N SER A 78 3.56 -10.27 -1.35
CA SER A 78 4.25 -11.56 -1.33
C SER A 78 4.53 -12.03 0.10
N LEU A 79 5.03 -11.14 0.96
CA LEU A 79 5.31 -11.43 2.37
C LEU A 79 4.04 -11.74 3.16
N ALA A 80 2.94 -11.05 2.86
CA ALA A 80 1.65 -11.27 3.49
C ALA A 80 0.88 -12.48 2.93
N GLY A 81 1.43 -13.21 1.96
CA GLY A 81 0.79 -14.38 1.34
C GLY A 81 -0.40 -14.05 0.43
N ARG A 82 -0.59 -12.79 0.04
CA ARG A 82 -1.65 -12.35 -0.89
C ARG A 82 -1.28 -12.56 -2.36
N ARG A 83 0.02 -12.69 -2.64
CA ARG A 83 0.58 -12.99 -3.95
C ARG A 83 1.67 -14.04 -3.80
N PRO A 84 1.77 -15.06 -4.67
CA PRO A 84 2.92 -15.95 -4.65
C PRO A 84 4.20 -15.17 -5.03
N PRO A 85 5.32 -15.35 -4.30
CA PRO A 85 6.57 -14.71 -4.67
C PRO A 85 7.06 -15.25 -6.02
N ALA A 86 7.63 -14.38 -6.85
CA ALA A 86 8.22 -14.78 -8.13
C ALA A 86 9.37 -15.79 -7.95
N LEU A 87 10.06 -15.73 -6.81
CA LEU A 87 11.08 -16.69 -6.41
C LEU A 87 10.93 -16.97 -4.91
N ALA A 88 10.61 -18.22 -4.57
CA ALA A 88 10.63 -18.68 -3.19
C ALA A 88 12.09 -18.82 -2.73
N ARG A 89 12.50 -17.96 -1.80
CA ARG A 89 13.75 -18.12 -1.07
C ARG A 89 13.43 -18.51 0.36
N ARG A 90 13.94 -19.66 0.80
CA ARG A 90 13.91 -20.02 2.22
C ARG A 90 14.82 -19.03 2.94
N ALA A 91 14.24 -18.16 3.76
CA ALA A 91 15.01 -17.36 4.71
C ALA A 91 15.78 -18.31 5.64
N LEU A 92 16.98 -17.89 6.05
CA LEU A 92 18.02 -18.68 6.71
C LEU A 92 17.49 -19.82 7.60
N ALA A 93 17.99 -21.02 7.31
CA ALA A 93 17.84 -22.22 8.14
C ALA A 93 18.70 -22.11 9.40
#